data_AF-A0A1X7T5R0-F1
#
_entry.id   AF-A0A1X7T5R0-F1
#
_cell.length_a   1.000
_cell.length_b   1.000
_cell.length_c   1.000
_cell.angle_alpha   90.00
_cell.angle_beta   90.00
_cell.angle_gamma   90.00
#
_symmetry.space_group_name_H-M   'P 1'
#
loop_
_entity.id
_entity.type
_entity.pdbx_description
1 polymer ?
#
loop_
_entity_poly.entity_id
_entity_poly.type
_entity_poly.pdbx_seq_one_letter_code
_entity_poly.pdbx_strand_id
1 'polypeptide(L)'
;MVYQPKTLAMIRKKGTEKYKRLEAVYLGSRFVTSPHGIRVVNESVSYLSRDKSKWIPVYVDVASSHIRILDTKNEIVLKEHRIRFLSFLGIAHDDQ
;
A
#
# COMPACT_ATOMS: atom_id res chain seq x y z
N MET A 1 -5.93 -16.34 -54.17
CA MET A 1 -6.10 -15.41 -53.03
C MET A 1 -6.07 -16.21 -51.75
N VAL A 2 -4.96 -16.17 -51.02
CA VAL A 2 -4.84 -16.87 -49.72
C VAL A 2 -5.25 -15.88 -48.64
N TYR A 3 -6.42 -16.09 -48.05
CA TYR A 3 -6.80 -15.42 -46.81
C TYR A 3 -5.98 -16.02 -45.67
N GLN A 4 -5.03 -15.27 -45.14
CA GLN A 4 -4.34 -15.57 -43.88
C GLN A 4 -5.12 -14.88 -42.76
N PRO A 5 -5.84 -15.59 -41.89
CA PRO A 5 -6.48 -14.96 -40.74
C PRO A 5 -5.38 -14.42 -39.81
N LYS A 6 -5.40 -13.12 -39.54
CA LYS A 6 -4.56 -12.49 -38.52
C LYS A 6 -5.02 -12.99 -37.14
N THR A 7 -4.38 -14.06 -36.69
CA THR A 7 -4.58 -14.73 -35.41
C THR A 7 -4.38 -13.76 -34.25
N LEU A 8 -5.42 -13.58 -33.43
CA LEU A 8 -5.35 -13.44 -31.98
C LEU A 8 -4.36 -12.41 -31.36
N ALA A 9 -4.18 -11.22 -31.94
CA ALA A 9 -3.53 -10.11 -31.21
C ALA A 9 -4.44 -9.45 -30.13
N MET A 10 -5.53 -10.12 -29.74
CA MET A 10 -6.41 -9.76 -28.62
C MET A 10 -6.27 -10.72 -27.43
N ILE A 11 -5.09 -11.33 -27.24
CA ILE A 11 -4.70 -11.68 -25.87
C ILE A 11 -4.52 -10.33 -25.17
N ARG A 12 -5.59 -9.86 -24.53
CA ARG A 12 -5.58 -8.79 -23.54
C ARG A 12 -4.35 -9.07 -22.68
N LYS A 13 -3.25 -8.34 -22.90
CA LYS A 13 -2.12 -8.33 -21.98
C LYS A 13 -2.79 -7.93 -20.67
N LYS A 14 -2.98 -8.89 -19.76
CA LYS A 14 -3.51 -8.65 -18.42
C LYS A 14 -2.54 -7.62 -17.87
N GLY A 15 -2.92 -6.34 -17.96
CA GLY A 15 -2.00 -5.25 -17.78
C GLY A 15 -1.49 -5.40 -16.37
N THR A 16 -0.25 -5.87 -16.22
CA THR A 16 0.42 -5.89 -14.94
C THR A 16 0.43 -4.44 -14.49
N GLU A 17 -0.43 -4.11 -13.54
CA GLU A 17 -0.52 -2.75 -13.02
C GLU A 17 0.87 -2.39 -12.50
N LYS A 18 1.46 -1.33 -13.05
CA LYS A 18 2.77 -0.87 -12.61
C LYS A 18 2.63 -0.32 -11.20
N TYR A 19 3.54 -0.72 -10.33
CA TYR A 19 3.65 -0.21 -8.98
C TYR A 19 5.06 0.32 -8.73
N LYS A 20 5.19 1.25 -7.79
CA LYS A 20 6.46 1.63 -7.20
C LYS A 20 6.60 0.90 -5.87
N ARG A 21 7.72 0.21 -5.66
CA ARG A 21 8.04 -0.47 -4.40
C ARG A 21 8.90 0.45 -3.52
N LEU A 22 8.56 0.49 -2.22
CA LEU A 22 9.30 1.20 -1.18
C LEU A 22 9.62 0.23 -0.05
N GLU A 23 10.78 0.41 0.60
CA GLU A 23 11.12 -0.29 1.84
C GLU A 23 10.68 0.56 3.03
N ALA A 24 10.00 -0.05 3.99
CA ALA A 24 9.48 0.63 5.17
C ALA A 24 9.35 -0.32 6.37
N VAL A 25 8.91 0.23 7.50
CA VAL A 25 8.53 -0.53 8.69
C VAL A 25 7.04 -0.31 8.96
N TYR A 26 6.28 -1.39 9.07
CA TYR A 26 4.87 -1.35 9.41
C TYR A 26 4.72 -1.37 10.93
N LEU A 27 4.28 -0.23 11.48
CA LEU A 27 4.04 -0.04 12.91
C LEU A 27 2.73 -0.71 13.38
N GLY A 28 1.73 -0.77 12.51
CA GLY A 28 0.42 -1.34 12.82
C GLY A 28 -0.75 -0.58 12.19
N SER A 29 -1.95 -0.84 12.69
CA SER A 29 -3.19 -0.18 12.27
C SER A 29 -4.10 0.07 13.46
N ARG A 30 -4.85 1.17 13.43
CA ARG A 30 -5.75 1.57 14.51
C ARG A 30 -7.05 2.14 13.92
N PHE A 31 -8.17 1.91 14.60
CA PHE A 31 -9.41 2.63 14.32
C PHE A 31 -9.30 4.08 14.77
N VAL A 32 -9.83 4.99 13.95
CA VAL A 32 -9.76 6.44 14.17
C VAL A 32 -11.17 7.02 14.26
N THR A 33 -11.30 8.14 14.97
CA THR A 33 -12.58 8.82 15.20
C THR A 33 -12.98 9.78 14.07
N SER A 34 -12.02 10.17 13.22
CA SER A 34 -12.24 11.03 12.05
C SER A 34 -11.43 10.50 10.86
N PRO A 35 -11.97 10.55 9.62
CA PRO A 35 -11.28 10.06 8.42
C PRO A 35 -10.15 10.99 7.93
N HIS A 36 -9.97 12.16 8.53
CA HIS A 36 -8.95 13.14 8.15
C HIS A 36 -8.48 13.97 9.37
N GLY A 37 -7.35 14.67 9.17
CA GLY A 37 -6.80 15.61 10.13
C GLY A 37 -5.43 15.18 10.68
N ILE A 38 -4.49 16.12 10.71
CA ILE A 38 -3.11 15.85 11.15
C ILE A 38 -3.04 15.38 12.61
N ARG A 39 -3.91 15.90 13.48
CA ARG A 39 -4.00 15.47 14.88
C ARG A 39 -4.27 13.97 15.01
N VAL A 40 -5.17 13.44 14.19
CA VAL A 40 -5.51 12.00 14.16
C VAL A 40 -4.31 11.16 13.72
N VAL A 41 -3.54 11.64 12.74
CA VAL A 41 -2.31 10.98 12.28
C VAL A 41 -1.26 10.94 13.39
N ASN A 42 -0.96 12.08 14.00
CA ASN A 42 0.02 12.18 15.09
C ASN A 42 -0.35 11.31 16.29
N GLU A 43 -1.60 11.39 16.76
CA GLU A 43 -2.09 10.55 17.87
C GLU A 43 -1.98 9.05 17.55
N SER A 44 -2.26 8.66 16.30
CA SER A 44 -2.18 7.26 15.86
C SER A 44 -0.74 6.76 15.77
N VAL A 45 0.18 7.56 15.21
CA VAL A 45 1.60 7.22 15.15
C VAL A 45 2.21 7.16 16.55
N SER A 46 1.96 8.16 17.40
CA SER A 46 2.42 8.16 18.80
C SER A 46 1.96 6.91 19.57
N TYR A 47 0.70 6.49 19.39
CA TYR A 47 0.19 5.26 20.00
C TYR A 47 0.89 4.00 19.49
N LEU A 48 1.02 3.85 18.17
CA LEU A 48 1.61 2.65 17.54
C LEU A 48 3.13 2.55 17.76
N SER A 49 3.81 3.67 18.00
CA SER A 49 5.25 3.72 18.26
C SER A 49 5.65 3.26 19.67
N ARG A 50 4.70 3.09 20.60
CA ARG A 50 4.98 2.69 22.00
C ARG A 50 5.57 1.29 22.13
N ASP A 51 5.31 0.41 21.18
CA ASP A 51 5.74 -0.98 21.23
C ASP A 51 6.48 -1.36 19.95
N LYS A 52 7.79 -1.10 19.95
CA LYS A 52 8.69 -1.39 18.82
C LYS A 52 8.85 -2.88 18.56
N SER A 53 8.51 -3.76 19.51
CA SER A 53 8.62 -5.22 19.33
C SER A 53 7.66 -5.75 18.25
N LYS A 54 6.61 -5.00 17.93
CA LYS A 54 5.60 -5.35 16.92
C LYS A 54 5.90 -4.81 15.53
N TRP A 55 7.00 -4.08 15.37
CA TRP A 55 7.36 -3.47 14.10
C TRP A 55 7.84 -4.51 13.10
N ILE A 56 7.30 -4.48 11.89
CA ILE A 56 7.58 -5.48 10.85
C ILE A 56 8.23 -4.77 9.66
N PRO A 57 9.43 -5.17 9.20
CA PRO A 57 9.98 -4.69 7.94
C PRO A 57 9.08 -5.12 6.77
N VAL A 58 8.69 -4.18 5.91
CA VAL A 58 7.75 -4.41 4.82
C VAL A 58 8.20 -3.77 3.51
N TYR A 59 7.75 -4.35 2.40
CA TYR A 59 7.63 -3.64 1.14
C TYR A 59 6.27 -2.97 1.03
N VAL A 60 6.25 -1.74 0.54
CA VAL A 60 5.02 -1.01 0.20
C VAL A 60 4.96 -0.82 -1.31
N ASP A 61 4.04 -1.54 -1.96
CA ASP A 61 3.79 -1.41 -3.39
C ASP A 61 2.65 -0.41 -3.62
N VAL A 62 2.98 0.72 -4.25
CA VAL A 62 2.04 1.78 -4.58
C VAL A 62 1.72 1.72 -6.07
N ALA A 63 0.50 1.32 -6.39
CA ALA A 63 -0.06 1.33 -7.73
C ALA A 63 -1.13 2.44 -7.85
N SER A 64 -1.63 2.69 -9.06
CA SER A 64 -2.65 3.71 -9.29
C SER A 64 -3.98 3.39 -8.59
N SER A 65 -4.31 2.11 -8.44
CA SER A 65 -5.60 1.64 -7.92
C SER A 65 -5.52 1.10 -6.49
N HIS A 66 -4.33 0.71 -6.02
CA HIS A 66 -4.14 0.06 -4.74
C HIS A 66 -2.78 0.35 -4.09
N ILE A 67 -2.71 0.16 -2.78
CA ILE A 67 -1.49 0.08 -1.98
C ILE A 67 -1.44 -1.31 -1.35
N ARG A 68 -0.31 -2.02 -1.49
CA ARG A 68 -0.07 -3.29 -0.81
C ARG A 68 1.06 -3.15 0.18
N ILE A 69 0.92 -3.82 1.32
CA ILE A 69 1.93 -3.98 2.34
C ILE A 69 2.32 -5.45 2.37
N LEU A 70 3.60 -5.76 2.15
CA LEU A 70 4.12 -7.12 2.06
C LEU A 70 5.22 -7.34 3.07
N ASP A 71 5.26 -8.51 3.70
CA ASP A 71 6.39 -8.91 4.55
C ASP A 71 7.67 -9.07 3.70
N THR A 72 8.79 -8.48 4.13
CA THR A 72 10.03 -8.53 3.31
C THR A 72 10.68 -9.90 3.25
N LYS A 73 10.41 -10.80 4.22
CA LYS A 73 11.07 -12.11 4.27
C LYS A 73 10.45 -13.09 3.29
N ASN A 74 9.12 -13.07 3.18
CA ASN A 74 8.38 -14.06 2.39
C ASN A 74 7.57 -13.45 1.23
N GLU A 75 7.58 -12.13 1.08
CA GLU A 75 6.77 -11.38 0.10
C GLU A 75 5.26 -11.69 0.15
N ILE A 76 4.78 -12.09 1.34
CA ILE A 76 3.36 -12.34 1.57
C ILE A 76 2.65 -11.00 1.75
N VAL A 77 1.55 -10.79 1.02
CA VAL A 77 0.69 -9.61 1.17
C VAL A 77 0.01 -9.64 2.54
N LEU A 78 0.42 -8.74 3.42
CA LEU A 78 -0.18 -8.55 4.74
C LEU A 78 -1.49 -7.78 4.64
N LYS A 79 -1.51 -6.74 3.78
CA LYS A 79 -2.68 -5.89 3.54
C LYS A 79 -2.71 -5.36 2.12
N GLU A 80 -3.92 -5.20 1.60
CA GLU A 80 -4.20 -4.48 0.35
C GLU A 80 -5.31 -3.44 0.61
N HIS A 81 -5.04 -2.19 0.26
CA HIS A 81 -5.99 -1.09 0.33
C HIS A 81 -6.24 -0.54 -1.07
N ARG A 82 -7.49 -0.16 -1.38
CA ARG A 82 -7.82 0.55 -2.63
C ARG A 82 -7.64 2.05 -2.44
N ILE A 83 -7.00 2.71 -3.41
CA ILE A 83 -6.78 4.17 -3.39
C ILE A 83 -8.10 4.94 -3.27
N ARG A 84 -9.19 4.45 -3.87
CA ARG A 84 -10.50 5.12 -3.83
C ARG A 84 -11.15 5.19 -2.44
N PHE A 85 -10.63 4.45 -1.46
CA PHE A 85 -11.09 4.52 -0.07
C PHE A 85 -10.11 5.28 0.84
N LEU A 86 -8.99 5.78 0.30
CA LEU A 86 -8.06 6.60 1.05
C LEU A 86 -8.66 8.00 1.25
N SER A 87 -9.02 8.33 2.49
CA SER A 87 -9.63 9.61 2.84
C SER A 87 -8.61 10.71 3.17
N PHE A 88 -7.43 10.33 3.65
CA PHE A 88 -6.39 11.27 4.08
C PHE A 88 -5.02 10.61 4.08
N LEU A 89 -3.99 11.37 3.69
CA LEU A 89 -2.59 10.99 3.83
C LEU A 89 -1.86 12.15 4.50
N GLY A 90 -1.17 11.87 5.60
CA GLY A 90 -0.42 12.84 6.37
C GLY A 90 0.91 12.27 6.83
N ILE A 91 1.86 13.16 7.07
CA ILE A 91 3.17 12.85 7.65
C ILE A 91 3.11 13.28 9.11
N ALA A 92 3.34 12.37 10.04
CA ALA A 92 3.40 12.74 11.46
C ALA A 92 4.58 13.66 11.74
N HIS A 93 4.50 14.51 12.76
CA HIS A 93 5.69 15.25 13.21
C HIS A 93 6.75 14.27 13.72
N ASP A 94 8.01 14.58 13.45
CA ASP A 94 9.14 13.97 14.15
C ASP A 94 9.12 14.54 15.57
N ASP A 95 8.64 13.75 16.53
CA ASP A 95 9.00 13.97 17.94
C ASP A 95 10.41 13.39 18.11
N GLN A 96 11.44 14.25 17.99
CA GLN A 96 12.79 13.93 18.43
C GLN A 96 12.85 13.72 19.94
#